data_AF-A0A662HDA4-F1
#
_entry.id   AF-A0A662HDA4-F1
#
_cell.length_a   1.000
_cell.length_b   1.000
_cell.length_c   1.000
_cell.angle_alpha   90.00
_cell.angle_beta   90.00
_cell.angle_gamma   90.00
#
_symmetry.space_group_name_H-M   'P 1'
#
loop_
_entity.id
_entity.type
_entity.pdbx_description
1 polymer ?
#
loop_
_entity_poly.entity_id
_entity_poly.type
_entity_poly.pdbx_seq_one_letter_code
_entity_poly.pdbx_strand_id
1 'polypeptide(L)'
;MRRADLVLVTEMSPYPYVRIVEVKTKGEDVWEAFRQLLWFKERGLANFYFTALPKEVCDTYLHSYLDFYEENIGLIVIDAKPTHKGLGANVEVRVKPKFEIRKRDWEGLYRELEKRGKHKLVERLRRTVGRTPVA
;
A
#
# COMPACT_ATOMS: atom_id res chain seq x y z
N MET A 1 -5.10 7.94 16.65
CA MET A 1 -5.38 6.67 15.95
C MET A 1 -4.78 6.77 14.56
N ARG A 2 -3.88 5.88 14.15
CA ARG A 2 -3.30 5.89 12.79
C ARG A 2 -4.26 5.21 11.81
N ARG A 3 -4.49 5.82 10.65
CA ARG A 3 -5.44 5.37 9.62
C ARG A 3 -4.73 5.34 8.28
N ALA A 4 -4.78 4.20 7.60
CA ALA A 4 -4.26 4.09 6.24
C ALA A 4 -5.14 4.87 5.25
N ASP A 5 -4.50 5.57 4.30
CA ASP A 5 -5.22 6.33 3.26
C ASP A 5 -6.00 5.38 2.34
N LEU A 6 -5.34 4.30 1.88
CA LEU A 6 -5.96 3.27 1.05
C LEU A 6 -5.46 1.87 1.43
N VAL A 7 -6.40 0.93 1.49
CA VAL A 7 -6.11 -0.50 1.65
C VAL A 7 -6.71 -1.25 0.47
N LEU A 8 -5.88 -2.02 -0.24
CA LEU A 8 -6.33 -2.90 -1.32
C LEU A 8 -6.22 -4.35 -0.91
N VAL A 9 -7.25 -5.12 -1.21
CA VAL A 9 -7.30 -6.57 -0.98
C VAL A 9 -7.54 -7.28 -2.30
N THR A 10 -6.69 -8.24 -2.65
CA THR A 10 -6.91 -9.08 -3.84
C THR A 10 -7.93 -10.17 -3.54
N GLU A 11 -9.06 -10.18 -4.26
CA GLU A 11 -10.12 -11.17 -4.05
C GLU A 11 -9.92 -12.47 -4.84
N MET A 12 -9.49 -12.37 -6.11
CA MET A 12 -9.50 -13.49 -7.08
C MET A 12 -8.28 -14.42 -7.04
N SER A 13 -7.17 -14.02 -6.39
CA SER A 13 -5.97 -14.85 -6.25
C SER A 13 -6.22 -15.98 -5.24
N PRO A 14 -5.63 -17.18 -5.36
CA PRO A 14 -5.72 -18.22 -4.33
C PRO A 14 -5.30 -17.70 -2.95
N TYR A 15 -4.31 -16.80 -2.92
CA TYR A 15 -3.83 -16.09 -1.75
C TYR A 15 -4.27 -14.62 -1.76
N PRO A 16 -5.13 -14.16 -0.81
CA PRO A 16 -5.56 -12.76 -0.75
C PRO A 16 -4.44 -11.86 -0.19
N TYR A 17 -3.86 -11.04 -1.06
CA TYR A 17 -2.85 -10.05 -0.67
C TYR A 17 -3.50 -8.79 -0.13
N VAL A 18 -2.92 -8.25 0.95
CA VAL A 18 -3.25 -6.92 1.48
C VAL A 18 -2.15 -5.94 1.11
N ARG A 19 -2.53 -4.76 0.62
CA ARG A 19 -1.62 -3.65 0.31
C ARG A 19 -2.07 -2.42 1.07
N ILE A 20 -1.12 -1.73 1.69
CA ILE A 20 -1.35 -0.39 2.25
C ILE A 20 -0.69 0.61 1.32
N VAL A 21 -1.43 1.66 0.98
CA VAL A 21 -0.94 2.78 0.19
C VAL A 21 -1.18 4.05 0.99
N GLU A 22 -0.10 4.76 1.32
CA GLU A 22 -0.16 6.13 1.83
C GLU A 22 -0.05 7.09 0.67
N VAL A 23 -0.98 8.04 0.58
CA VAL A 23 -1.08 8.98 -0.54
C VAL A 23 -0.74 10.36 0.00
N LYS A 24 0.30 10.99 -0.54
CA LYS A 24 0.66 12.37 -0.20
C LYS A 24 0.77 13.21 -1.45
N THR A 25 0.32 14.46 -1.35
CA THR A 25 0.33 15.42 -2.47
C THR A 25 1.42 16.48 -2.33
N LYS A 26 2.10 16.54 -1.18
CA LYS A 26 3.14 17.51 -0.88
C LYS A 26 4.45 16.82 -0.53
N GLY A 27 5.56 17.47 -0.87
CA GLY A 27 6.91 16.96 -0.60
C GLY A 27 7.23 16.85 0.88
N GLU A 28 6.80 17.82 1.69
CA GLU A 28 7.06 17.81 3.14
C GLU A 28 6.46 16.58 3.85
N ASP A 29 5.38 16.01 3.30
CA ASP A 29 4.63 14.93 3.95
C ASP A 29 5.15 13.53 3.57
N VAL A 30 6.12 13.43 2.66
CA VAL A 30 6.65 12.13 2.19
C VAL A 30 7.22 11.31 3.35
N TRP A 31 7.99 11.94 4.22
CA TRP A 31 8.59 11.27 5.39
C TRP A 31 7.54 10.95 6.48
N GLU A 32 6.41 11.66 6.51
CA GLU A 32 5.29 11.27 7.34
C GLU A 32 4.63 9.98 6.83
N ALA A 33 4.37 9.88 5.52
CA ALA A 33 3.90 8.64 4.91
C ALA A 33 4.86 7.48 5.22
N PHE A 34 6.17 7.72 5.09
CA PHE A 34 7.19 6.72 5.36
C PHE A 34 7.14 6.22 6.81
N ARG A 35 7.13 7.13 7.79
CA ARG A 35 7.00 6.80 9.22
C ARG A 35 5.68 6.10 9.55
N GLN A 36 4.61 6.39 8.81
CA GLN A 36 3.33 5.71 8.95
C GLN A 36 3.38 4.27 8.40
N LEU A 37 3.94 4.08 7.21
CA LEU A 37 4.12 2.75 6.61
C LEU A 37 5.02 1.86 7.46
N LEU A 38 6.14 2.38 7.98
CA LEU A 38 7.02 1.64 8.89
C LEU A 38 6.27 1.14 10.12
N TRP A 39 5.41 1.97 10.72
CA TRP A 39 4.59 1.56 11.86
C TRP A 39 3.61 0.43 11.53
N PHE A 40 3.02 0.43 10.33
CA PHE A 40 2.15 -0.66 9.86
C PHE A 40 2.96 -1.92 9.57
N LYS A 41 4.15 -1.76 8.99
CA LYS A 41 5.10 -2.81 8.64
C LYS A 41 5.64 -3.54 9.87
N GLU A 42 6.05 -2.82 10.91
CA GLU A 42 6.46 -3.38 12.21
C GLU A 42 5.38 -4.31 12.79
N ARG A 43 4.10 -3.97 12.58
CA ARG A 43 2.95 -4.76 13.02
C ARG A 43 2.61 -5.91 12.07
N GLY A 44 3.19 -5.94 10.87
CA GLY A 44 2.95 -6.96 9.86
C GLY A 44 1.50 -6.99 9.39
N LEU A 45 0.89 -5.83 9.13
CA LEU A 45 -0.53 -5.72 8.77
C LEU A 45 -0.82 -6.01 7.29
N ALA A 46 0.18 -5.86 6.41
CA ALA A 46 0.04 -6.01 4.97
C ALA A 46 1.18 -6.82 4.35
N ASN A 47 0.97 -7.27 3.11
CA ASN A 47 1.97 -7.98 2.33
C ASN A 47 2.85 -7.04 1.50
N PHE A 48 2.34 -5.85 1.20
CA PHE A 48 3.07 -4.82 0.45
C PHE A 48 2.68 -3.43 0.98
N TYR A 49 3.66 -2.54 0.99
CA TYR A 49 3.52 -1.17 1.48
C TYR A 49 3.96 -0.22 0.38
N PHE A 50 3.19 0.83 0.13
CA PHE A 50 3.48 1.80 -0.93
C PHE A 50 3.27 3.22 -0.43
N THR A 51 4.12 4.12 -0.89
CA THR A 51 3.83 5.55 -0.96
C THR A 51 3.37 5.86 -2.38
N ALA A 52 2.30 6.64 -2.52
CA ALA A 52 1.86 7.21 -3.79
C ALA A 52 2.02 8.73 -3.78
N LEU A 53 2.76 9.26 -4.76
CA LEU A 53 3.14 10.68 -4.83
C LEU A 53 2.93 11.23 -6.25
N PRO A 54 2.62 12.54 -6.39
CA PRO A 54 2.69 13.22 -7.68
C PRO A 54 4.11 13.18 -8.27
N LYS A 55 4.20 13.09 -9.60
CA LYS A 55 5.48 13.11 -10.32
C LYS A 55 6.36 14.31 -9.96
N GLU A 56 5.77 15.50 -9.91
CA GLU A 56 6.48 16.74 -9.56
C GLU A 56 7.09 16.69 -8.15
N VAL A 57 6.38 16.06 -7.20
CA VAL A 57 6.87 15.87 -5.83
C VAL A 57 8.06 14.89 -5.82
N CYS A 58 7.95 13.78 -6.55
CA CYS A 58 9.07 12.85 -6.66
C CYS A 58 10.30 13.52 -7.28
N ASP A 59 10.12 14.18 -8.42
CA ASP A 59 11.23 14.74 -9.19
C ASP A 59 11.89 15.93 -8.46
N THR A 60 11.15 16.64 -7.60
CA THR A 60 11.66 17.76 -6.80
C THR A 60 12.33 17.33 -5.49
N TYR A 61 11.71 16.41 -4.75
CA TYR A 61 12.10 16.11 -3.35
C TYR A 61 12.81 14.77 -3.16
N LEU A 62 12.73 13.85 -4.12
CA LEU A 62 13.38 12.54 -4.03
C LEU A 62 14.62 12.49 -4.91
N HIS A 63 15.76 12.86 -4.33
CA HIS A 63 17.06 12.77 -5.00
C HIS A 63 17.62 11.34 -5.05
N SER A 64 17.07 10.43 -4.25
CA SER A 64 17.43 9.02 -4.17
C SER A 64 16.23 8.19 -3.78
N TYR A 65 16.24 6.91 -4.14
CA TYR A 65 15.23 5.92 -3.72
C TYR A 65 15.81 4.88 -2.76
N LEU A 66 17.01 5.13 -2.20
CA LEU A 66 17.70 4.16 -1.34
C LEU A 66 16.84 3.76 -0.13
N ASP A 67 16.24 4.72 0.58
CA ASP A 67 15.37 4.44 1.73
C ASP A 67 14.20 3.52 1.36
N PHE A 68 13.59 3.72 0.19
CA PHE A 68 12.50 2.87 -0.31
C PHE A 68 12.96 1.42 -0.51
N TYR A 69 14.17 1.22 -1.04
CA TYR A 69 14.73 -0.12 -1.22
C TYR A 69 15.12 -0.78 0.10
N GLU A 70 15.79 -0.04 0.98
CA GLU A 70 16.25 -0.53 2.29
C GLU A 70 15.06 -0.94 3.17
N GLU A 71 14.01 -0.13 3.19
CA GLU A 71 12.82 -0.38 4.01
C GLU A 71 11.74 -1.21 3.31
N ASN A 72 12.01 -1.67 2.08
CA ASN A 72 11.09 -2.44 1.26
C ASN A 72 9.71 -1.76 1.09
N ILE A 73 9.72 -0.44 0.88
CA ILE A 73 8.52 0.36 0.61
C ILE A 73 8.47 0.67 -0.89
N GLY A 74 7.32 0.42 -1.52
CA GLY A 74 7.09 0.73 -2.91
C GLY A 74 6.84 2.21 -3.14
N LEU A 75 7.12 2.67 -4.36
CA LEU A 75 6.84 4.04 -4.81
C LEU A 75 5.97 3.99 -6.06
N ILE A 76 4.76 4.51 -5.93
CA ILE A 76 3.82 4.77 -7.02
C ILE A 76 3.90 6.25 -7.36
N VAL A 77 4.19 6.56 -8.61
CA VAL A 77 4.25 7.93 -9.12
C VAL A 77 3.04 8.19 -10.00
N ILE A 78 2.34 9.27 -9.70
CA ILE A 78 1.12 9.69 -10.39
C ILE A 78 1.41 10.97 -11.16
N ASP A 79 1.33 10.89 -12.48
CA ASP A 79 1.43 12.03 -13.39
C ASP A 79 0.02 12.37 -13.89
N ALA A 80 -0.67 13.18 -13.09
CA ALA A 80 -2.02 13.66 -13.40
C ALA A 80 -1.95 14.84 -14.36
N LYS A 81 -2.60 14.72 -15.51
CA LYS A 81 -2.62 15.75 -16.55
C LYS A 81 -4.05 16.04 -17.02
N PRO A 82 -4.38 17.30 -17.31
CA PRO A 82 -5.60 17.62 -18.03
C PRO A 82 -5.63 16.92 -19.38
N THR A 83 -6.80 16.43 -19.76
CA THR A 83 -7.10 15.80 -21.06
C THR A 83 -8.36 16.43 -21.63
N HIS A 84 -8.59 16.22 -22.93
CA HIS A 84 -9.81 16.66 -23.61
C HIS A 84 -11.11 16.08 -23.03
N LYS A 85 -11.04 15.01 -22.21
CA LYS A 85 -12.21 14.38 -21.54
C LYS A 85 -12.24 14.61 -20.01
N GLY A 86 -11.39 15.48 -19.47
CA GLY A 86 -11.26 15.70 -18.03
C GLY A 86 -9.86 15.40 -17.52
N LEU A 87 -9.72 14.74 -16.37
CA LEU A 87 -8.40 14.42 -15.80
C LEU A 87 -7.95 13.02 -16.21
N GLY A 88 -6.77 12.93 -16.82
CA GLY A 88 -6.06 11.67 -17.05
C GLY A 88 -4.92 11.53 -16.06
N ALA A 89 -4.53 10.29 -15.73
CA ALA A 89 -3.36 10.04 -14.92
C ALA A 89 -2.55 8.90 -15.52
N ASN A 90 -1.26 9.15 -15.73
CA ASN A 90 -0.30 8.08 -15.98
C ASN A 90 0.24 7.62 -14.63
N VAL A 91 0.29 6.31 -14.41
CA VAL A 91 0.75 5.71 -13.17
C VAL A 91 2.01 4.89 -13.46
N GLU A 92 3.08 5.19 -12.75
CA GLU A 92 4.37 4.50 -12.83
C GLU A 92 4.71 3.90 -11.47
N VAL A 93 5.14 2.63 -11.44
CA VAL A 93 5.71 2.04 -10.22
C VAL A 93 7.23 2.13 -10.32
N ARG A 94 7.82 3.16 -9.70
CA ARG A 94 9.28 3.39 -9.74
C ARG A 94 10.03 2.46 -8.81
N VAL A 95 9.45 2.12 -7.66
CA VAL A 95 10.02 1.13 -6.73
C VAL A 95 8.99 0.05 -6.47
N LYS A 96 9.36 -1.20 -6.75
CA LYS A 96 8.52 -2.38 -6.53
C LYS A 96 8.91 -3.06 -5.21
N PRO A 97 8.02 -3.11 -4.21
CA PRO A 97 8.31 -3.78 -2.94
C PRO A 97 8.26 -5.30 -3.12
N LYS A 98 9.04 -5.99 -2.30
CA LYS A 98 9.03 -7.45 -2.12
C LYS A 98 7.88 -7.84 -1.19
N PHE A 99 7.43 -9.09 -1.32
CA PHE A 99 6.37 -9.65 -0.49
C PHE A 99 6.80 -9.74 0.98
N GLU A 100 5.88 -9.40 1.89
CA GLU A 100 6.03 -9.61 3.33
C GLU A 100 4.95 -10.53 3.91
N ILE A 101 5.35 -11.31 4.90
CA ILE A 101 4.46 -12.16 5.66
C ILE A 101 3.68 -11.28 6.64
N ARG A 102 2.35 -11.32 6.58
CA ARG A 102 1.51 -10.68 7.59
C ARG A 102 1.68 -11.41 8.92
N LYS A 103 1.91 -10.67 10.00
CA LYS A 103 2.24 -11.23 11.32
C LYS A 103 1.05 -11.31 12.27
N ARG A 104 -0.06 -10.63 11.94
CA ARG A 104 -1.27 -10.62 12.78
C ARG A 104 -2.53 -10.36 11.97
N ASP A 105 -3.65 -10.63 12.62
CA ASP A 105 -4.96 -10.24 12.14
C ASP A 105 -5.16 -8.72 12.18
N TRP A 106 -5.95 -8.23 11.24
CA TRP A 106 -6.32 -6.82 11.13
C TRP A 106 -7.83 -6.67 11.30
N GLU A 107 -8.29 -6.73 12.55
CA GLU A 107 -9.71 -6.71 12.91
C GLU A 107 -10.47 -5.51 12.31
N GLY A 108 -9.85 -4.33 12.26
CA GLY A 108 -10.45 -3.15 11.64
C GLY A 108 -10.77 -3.36 10.15
N LEU A 109 -9.83 -3.92 9.37
CA LEU A 109 -10.06 -4.25 7.97
C LEU A 109 -11.14 -5.32 7.82
N TYR A 110 -11.10 -6.36 8.66
CA TYR A 110 -12.05 -7.46 8.59
C TYR A 110 -13.49 -7.00 8.84
N ARG A 111 -13.71 -6.15 9.85
CA ARG A 111 -15.02 -5.53 10.10
C ARG A 111 -15.52 -4.73 8.90
N GLU A 112 -14.65 -3.96 8.24
CA GLU A 112 -15.03 -3.20 7.04
C GLU A 112 -15.37 -4.09 5.85
N LEU A 113 -14.68 -5.24 5.70
CA LEU A 113 -15.00 -6.24 4.68
C LEU A 113 -16.32 -6.98 4.98
N GLU A 114 -16.56 -7.34 6.24
CA GLU A 114 -17.80 -7.99 6.67
C GLU A 114 -19.03 -7.09 6.47
N LYS A 115 -18.93 -5.78 6.76
CA LYS A 115 -19.99 -4.80 6.45
C LYS A 115 -20.34 -4.77 4.95
N ARG A 116 -19.41 -5.15 4.08
CA ARG A 116 -19.59 -5.24 2.62
C ARG A 116 -19.98 -6.66 2.16
N GLY A 117 -20.30 -7.56 3.09
CA GLY A 117 -20.70 -8.95 2.79
C GLY A 117 -19.53 -9.88 2.40
N LYS A 118 -18.28 -9.48 2.62
CA LYS A 118 -17.08 -10.22 2.17
C LYS A 118 -16.57 -11.24 3.21
N HIS A 119 -17.46 -11.98 3.88
CA HIS A 119 -17.12 -12.91 4.96
C HIS A 119 -16.10 -14.00 4.53
N LYS A 120 -16.31 -14.63 3.36
CA LYS A 120 -15.37 -15.63 2.82
C LYS A 120 -13.96 -15.08 2.60
N LEU A 121 -13.85 -13.80 2.22
CA LEU A 121 -12.55 -13.15 2.04
C LEU A 121 -11.85 -12.95 3.39
N VAL A 122 -12.59 -12.58 4.44
CA VAL A 122 -12.05 -12.44 5.80
C VAL A 122 -11.52 -13.76 6.33
N GLU A 123 -12.27 -14.85 6.18
CA GLU A 123 -11.79 -16.19 6.59
C GLU A 123 -10.48 -16.56 5.88
N ARG A 124 -10.40 -16.30 4.57
CA ARG A 124 -9.19 -16.54 3.79
C ARG A 124 -8.03 -15.66 4.24
N LEU A 125 -8.28 -14.39 4.56
CA LEU A 125 -7.27 -13.49 5.13
C LEU A 125 -6.77 -14.00 6.48
N ARG A 126 -7.64 -14.41 7.41
CA ARG A 126 -7.19 -14.98 8.69
C ARG A 126 -6.27 -16.19 8.49
N ARG A 127 -6.61 -17.07 7.55
CA ARG A 127 -5.81 -18.26 7.22
C ARG A 127 -4.43 -17.96 6.63
N THR A 128 -4.21 -16.77 6.07
CA THR A 128 -2.92 -16.40 5.47
C THR A 128 -1.98 -15.64 6.40
N VAL A 129 -2.41 -15.31 7.62
CA VAL A 129 -1.51 -14.74 8.63
C VAL A 129 -0.41 -15.74 8.98
N GLY A 130 0.84 -15.28 8.98
CA GLY A 130 2.02 -16.08 9.24
C GLY A 130 2.42 -17.01 8.09
N ARG A 131 1.77 -16.90 6.92
CA ARG A 131 2.02 -17.79 5.77
C ARG A 131 2.62 -17.04 4.58
N THR A 132 3.25 -17.81 3.71
CA THR A 132 3.63 -17.37 2.35
C THR A 132 2.63 -17.97 1.34
N PRO A 133 2.49 -17.40 0.14
CA PRO A 133 1.80 -18.04 -0.96
C PRO A 133 2.54 -19.34 -1.30
N VAL A 134 1.82 -20.45 -1.35
CA VAL A 134 2.37 -21.72 -1.84
C VAL A 134 2.34 -21.63 -3.37
N ALA A 135 3.48 -21.92 -4.01
CA ALA A 135 3.61 -21.98 -5.46
C ALA A 135 2.81 -23.15 -6.05
#